data_AF-A0A964AJS7-F1
#
_entry.id   AF-A0A964AJS7-F1
#
_cell.length_a   1.000
_cell.length_b   1.000
_cell.length_c   1.000
_cell.angle_alpha   90.00
_cell.angle_beta   90.00
_cell.angle_gamma   90.00
#
_symmetry.space_group_name_H-M   'P 1'
#
loop_
_entity.id
_entity.type
_entity.pdbx_description
1 polymer ?
#
loop_
_entity_poly.entity_id
_entity_poly.type
_entity_poly.pdbx_seq_one_letter_code
_entity_poly.pdbx_strand_id
1 'polypeptide(L)'
;MPDHLRNFRRLYVREGERVLVAPEADQAVARGYPIWEPKGAWRDGRRITILTEKARYAVGEEVRVIHVAESVRKGDTLWVAGPKEVRGEIVDGVLVTPPYPEGNNFPFSLLCIYDGLVVDAPGVDYGFEITSRRFGEPGVHTIVWRAGVLESNTIMVIVGG
;
A
#
# COMPACT_ATOMS: atom_id res chain seq x y z
N MET A 1 -13.98 -12.85 10.08
CA MET A 1 -13.36 -12.03 9.00
C MET A 1 -14.45 -11.64 8.02
N PRO A 2 -14.65 -10.34 7.74
CA PRO A 2 -15.59 -9.83 6.72
C PRO A 2 -15.36 -10.44 5.33
N ASP A 3 -16.41 -10.57 4.53
CA ASP A 3 -16.35 -11.28 3.25
C ASP A 3 -15.46 -10.59 2.21
N HIS A 4 -15.43 -9.26 2.17
CA HIS A 4 -14.55 -8.51 1.28
C HIS A 4 -13.06 -8.70 1.60
N LEU A 5 -12.72 -9.14 2.81
CA LEU A 5 -11.36 -9.48 3.22
C LEU A 5 -10.99 -10.95 2.94
N ARG A 6 -11.94 -11.81 2.55
CA ARG A 6 -11.67 -13.21 2.19
C ARG A 6 -11.01 -13.34 0.83
N ASN A 7 -11.24 -12.37 -0.05
CA ASN A 7 -10.87 -12.44 -1.45
C ASN A 7 -9.58 -11.67 -1.73
N PHE A 8 -8.46 -12.22 -1.30
CA PHE A 8 -7.16 -11.71 -1.74
C PHE A 8 -6.98 -11.95 -3.24
N ARG A 9 -6.76 -10.87 -3.98
CA ARG A 9 -6.31 -10.93 -5.38
C ARG A 9 -4.80 -10.80 -5.39
N ARG A 10 -4.12 -11.53 -6.29
CA ARG A 10 -2.66 -11.55 -6.39
C ARG A 10 -2.09 -10.13 -6.50
N LEU A 11 -0.91 -9.94 -5.91
CA LEU A 11 -0.06 -8.80 -6.14
C LEU A 11 0.72 -8.92 -7.46
N TYR A 12 1.04 -7.77 -8.03
CA TYR A 12 1.84 -7.67 -9.24
C TYR A 12 2.96 -6.63 -9.05
N VAL A 13 4.06 -6.82 -9.74
CA VAL A 13 5.19 -5.89 -9.79
C VAL A 13 5.48 -5.49 -11.23
N ARG A 14 6.05 -4.31 -11.42
CA ARG A 14 6.50 -3.82 -12.72
C ARG A 14 7.99 -4.09 -12.88
N GLU A 15 8.36 -4.76 -13.97
CA GLU A 15 9.75 -4.98 -14.38
C GLU A 15 9.92 -4.41 -15.80
N GLY A 16 10.42 -3.18 -15.88
CA GLY A 16 10.42 -2.40 -17.13
C GLY A 16 9.00 -2.19 -17.64
N GLU A 17 8.71 -2.67 -18.85
CA GLU A 17 7.38 -2.58 -19.46
C GLU A 17 6.46 -3.76 -19.09
N ARG A 18 6.96 -4.76 -18.35
CA ARG A 18 6.22 -5.97 -18.04
C ARG A 18 5.56 -5.87 -16.66
N VAL A 19 4.34 -6.40 -16.57
CA VAL A 19 3.66 -6.66 -15.31
C VAL A 19 3.76 -8.14 -15.00
N LEU A 20 4.40 -8.48 -13.88
CA LEU A 20 4.62 -9.85 -13.43
C LEU A 20 3.91 -10.08 -12.09
N VAL A 21 3.64 -11.34 -11.77
CA VAL A 21 3.16 -11.71 -10.43
C VAL A 21 4.27 -11.38 -9.42
N ALA A 22 3.91 -10.70 -8.33
CA ALA A 22 4.86 -10.38 -7.27
C ALA A 22 5.40 -11.66 -6.61
N PRO A 23 6.66 -11.67 -6.13
CA PRO A 23 7.24 -12.79 -5.38
C PRO A 23 6.32 -13.32 -4.26
N GLU A 24 6.40 -14.63 -3.99
CA GLU A 24 5.50 -15.27 -3.02
C GLU A 24 5.62 -14.71 -1.60
N ALA A 25 6.79 -14.19 -1.22
CA ALA A 25 7.00 -13.48 0.04
C ALA A 25 6.10 -12.24 0.14
N ASP A 26 6.02 -11.42 -0.93
CA ASP A 26 5.14 -10.25 -0.98
C ASP A 26 3.66 -10.67 -0.96
N GLN A 27 3.31 -11.73 -1.69
CA GLN A 27 1.96 -12.29 -1.67
C GLN A 27 1.56 -12.71 -0.25
N ALA A 28 2.47 -13.32 0.50
CA ALA A 28 2.24 -13.76 1.86
C ALA A 28 1.97 -12.60 2.81
N VAL A 29 2.77 -11.52 2.73
CA VAL A 29 2.55 -10.31 3.53
C VAL A 29 1.18 -9.69 3.21
N ALA A 30 0.83 -9.58 1.93
CA ALA A 30 -0.46 -9.01 1.53
C ALA A 30 -1.67 -9.86 1.94
N ARG A 31 -1.55 -11.20 1.89
CA ARG A 31 -2.57 -12.11 2.44
C ARG A 31 -2.73 -11.98 3.96
N GLY A 32 -1.71 -11.49 4.66
CA GLY A 32 -1.78 -11.15 6.08
C GLY A 32 -2.64 -9.92 6.39
N TYR A 33 -2.99 -9.11 5.38
CA TYR A 33 -3.76 -7.89 5.59
C TYR A 33 -5.00 -8.05 6.47
N PRO A 34 -5.89 -9.05 6.28
CA PRO A 34 -7.13 -9.12 7.05
C PRO A 34 -6.95 -9.19 8.57
N ILE A 35 -5.80 -9.70 9.04
CA ILE A 35 -5.48 -9.86 10.46
C ILE A 35 -4.38 -8.88 10.93
N TRP A 36 -3.89 -8.00 10.06
CA TRP A 36 -2.88 -7.01 10.41
C TRP A 36 -3.44 -6.00 11.41
N GLU A 37 -2.84 -5.91 12.59
CA GLU A 37 -3.38 -5.12 13.71
C GLU A 37 -3.17 -3.59 13.54
N PRO A 38 -1.99 -3.08 13.12
CA PRO A 38 -1.85 -1.65 12.89
C PRO A 38 -2.35 -1.29 11.49
N LYS A 39 -3.64 -0.94 11.38
CA LYS A 39 -4.24 -0.40 10.15
C LYS A 39 -4.39 1.11 10.24
N GLY A 40 -4.46 1.77 9.08
CA GLY A 40 -4.83 3.18 9.04
C GLY A 40 -6.25 3.41 9.57
N ALA A 41 -6.48 4.62 10.08
CA ALA A 41 -7.77 5.00 10.64
C ALA A 41 -8.85 5.06 9.55
N TRP A 42 -10.08 4.70 9.93
CA TRP A 42 -11.24 4.91 9.06
C TRP A 42 -11.56 6.40 8.93
N ARG A 43 -11.77 6.85 7.69
CA ARG A 43 -12.30 8.17 7.34
C ARG A 43 -13.39 7.97 6.29
N ASP A 44 -14.62 8.30 6.65
CA ASP A 44 -15.78 8.20 5.74
C ASP A 44 -15.89 6.83 5.04
N GLY A 45 -15.76 5.75 5.83
CA GLY A 45 -15.83 4.37 5.33
C GLY A 45 -14.65 3.93 4.45
N ARG A 46 -13.56 4.71 4.40
CA ARG A 46 -12.32 4.38 3.67
C ARG A 46 -11.11 4.36 4.61
N ARG A 47 -10.10 3.58 4.27
CA ARG A 47 -8.78 3.65 4.90
C ARG A 47 -7.69 3.20 3.92
N ILE A 48 -6.47 3.62 4.21
CA ILE A 48 -5.26 3.06 3.60
C ILE A 48 -4.40 2.41 4.67
N THR A 49 -3.57 1.46 4.29
CA THR A 49 -2.70 0.72 5.21
C THR A 49 -1.45 0.31 4.46
N ILE A 50 -0.32 0.32 5.15
CA ILE A 50 0.94 -0.22 4.64
C ILE A 50 1.36 -1.42 5.48
N LEU A 51 1.98 -2.39 4.81
CA LEU A 51 2.50 -3.62 5.42
C LEU A 51 3.95 -3.83 4.99
N THR A 52 4.71 -4.51 5.84
CA THR A 52 6.04 -5.01 5.51
C THR A 52 6.23 -6.37 6.19
N GLU A 53 7.21 -7.14 5.73
CA GLU A 53 7.42 -8.52 6.17
C GLU A 53 7.79 -8.62 7.65
N LYS A 54 8.67 -7.74 8.12
CA LYS A 54 9.23 -7.79 9.47
C LYS A 54 9.54 -6.40 10.00
N ALA A 55 9.83 -6.28 11.29
CA ALA A 55 10.16 -5.00 11.92
C ALA A 55 11.68 -4.76 12.03
N ARG A 56 12.53 -5.77 11.80
CA ARG A 56 13.98 -5.70 11.99
C ARG A 56 14.72 -6.10 10.72
N TYR A 57 15.63 -5.25 10.28
CA TYR A 57 16.41 -5.40 9.05
C TYR A 57 17.90 -5.13 9.32
N ALA A 58 18.77 -5.77 8.54
CA ALA A 58 20.17 -5.41 8.51
C ALA A 58 20.37 -4.07 7.78
N VAL A 59 21.49 -3.39 8.04
CA VAL A 59 21.89 -2.20 7.29
C VAL A 59 22.00 -2.55 5.80
N GLY A 60 21.37 -1.74 4.95
CA GLY A 60 21.31 -1.95 3.51
C GLY A 60 20.38 -3.08 3.05
N GLU A 61 19.75 -3.82 3.97
CA GLU A 61 18.72 -4.81 3.61
C GLU A 61 17.50 -4.12 3.00
N GLU A 62 16.86 -4.81 2.06
CA GLU A 62 15.67 -4.29 1.39
C GLU A 62 14.44 -4.39 2.28
N VAL A 63 13.79 -3.26 2.48
CA VAL A 63 12.46 -3.15 3.07
C VAL A 63 11.46 -2.98 1.95
N ARG A 64 10.58 -3.96 1.77
CA ARG A 64 9.49 -3.93 0.79
C ARG A 64 8.21 -3.52 1.48
N VAL A 65 7.51 -2.53 0.92
CA VAL A 65 6.30 -1.96 1.51
C VAL A 65 5.12 -2.19 0.58
N ILE A 66 4.07 -2.80 1.11
CA ILE A 66 2.84 -3.14 0.39
C ILE A 66 1.76 -2.15 0.80
N HIS A 67 1.11 -1.53 -0.17
CA HIS A 67 0.08 -0.52 0.03
C HIS A 67 -1.29 -1.14 -0.23
N VAL A 68 -2.24 -0.87 0.67
CA VAL A 68 -3.59 -1.42 0.60
C VAL A 68 -4.60 -0.31 0.83
N ALA A 69 -5.58 -0.20 -0.06
CA ALA A 69 -6.75 0.66 0.12
C ALA A 69 -7.99 -0.19 0.38
N GLU A 70 -8.78 0.19 1.37
CA GLU A 70 -10.03 -0.50 1.71
C GLU A 70 -11.16 0.51 1.77
N SER A 71 -12.30 0.16 1.18
CA SER A 71 -13.55 0.90 1.35
C SER A 71 -14.67 -0.03 1.75
N VAL A 72 -15.45 0.39 2.74
CA VAL A 72 -16.76 -0.15 3.12
C VAL A 72 -17.88 0.86 2.85
N ARG A 73 -17.56 2.01 2.25
CA ARG A 73 -18.53 3.06 1.94
C ARG A 73 -19.39 2.62 0.76
N LYS A 74 -20.70 2.55 0.97
CA LYS A 74 -21.67 2.22 -0.08
C LYS A 74 -21.55 3.17 -1.27
N GLY A 75 -21.49 2.62 -2.48
CA GLY A 75 -21.40 3.37 -3.73
C GLY A 75 -19.97 3.67 -4.19
N ASP A 76 -18.96 3.30 -3.39
CA ASP A 76 -17.58 3.33 -3.86
C ASP A 76 -17.30 2.17 -4.84
N THR A 77 -16.45 2.45 -5.82
CA THR A 77 -15.85 1.46 -6.71
C THR A 77 -14.33 1.57 -6.55
N LEU A 78 -13.65 0.43 -6.35
CA LEU A 78 -12.20 0.34 -6.29
C LEU A 78 -11.65 -0.16 -7.62
N TRP A 79 -10.57 0.45 -8.10
CA TRP A 79 -9.89 0.11 -9.36
C TRP A 79 -8.71 -0.81 -9.08
N VAL A 80 -8.97 -2.12 -9.03
CA VAL A 80 -8.06 -3.12 -8.44
C VAL A 80 -6.98 -3.66 -9.39
N ALA A 81 -7.03 -3.34 -10.69
CA ALA A 81 -5.92 -3.57 -11.60
C ALA A 81 -4.70 -2.70 -11.23
N GLY A 82 -3.52 -3.28 -11.36
CA GLY A 82 -2.25 -2.67 -10.99
C GLY A 82 -1.06 -3.30 -11.71
N PRO A 83 0.17 -2.97 -11.29
CA PRO A 83 0.47 -2.12 -10.15
C PRO A 83 0.37 -0.62 -10.52
N LYS A 84 -0.38 0.12 -9.71
CA LYS A 84 -0.52 1.58 -9.75
C LYS A 84 0.64 2.23 -9.00
N GLU A 85 1.21 3.30 -9.53
CA GLU A 85 2.28 4.06 -8.87
C GLU A 85 1.86 4.49 -7.45
N VAL A 86 2.76 4.32 -6.48
CA VAL A 86 2.59 4.84 -5.13
C VAL A 86 3.06 6.29 -5.08
N ARG A 87 2.22 7.15 -4.52
CA ARG A 87 2.45 8.59 -4.33
C ARG A 87 2.20 8.97 -2.88
N GLY A 88 2.82 10.03 -2.38
CA GLY A 88 2.61 10.51 -1.01
C GLY A 88 3.21 9.63 0.10
N GLU A 89 4.13 8.73 -0.22
CA GLU A 89 4.92 7.99 0.77
C GLU A 89 5.99 8.87 1.40
N ILE A 90 6.07 8.80 2.73
CA ILE A 90 6.92 9.60 3.59
C ILE A 90 7.81 8.64 4.39
N VAL A 91 9.11 8.89 4.40
CA VAL A 91 10.11 8.17 5.19
C VAL A 91 10.81 9.17 6.10
N ASP A 92 10.80 8.93 7.41
CA ASP A 92 11.41 9.81 8.42
C ASP A 92 10.97 11.28 8.31
N GLY A 93 9.68 11.47 8.00
CA GLY A 93 9.08 12.79 7.80
C GLY A 93 9.36 13.43 6.44
N VAL A 94 10.17 12.80 5.58
CA VAL A 94 10.52 13.28 4.24
C VAL A 94 9.68 12.59 3.19
N LEU A 95 9.05 13.35 2.29
CA LEU A 95 8.32 12.82 1.15
C LEU A 95 9.30 12.18 0.14
N VAL A 96 9.15 10.88 -0.14
CA VAL A 96 10.08 10.10 -0.99
C VAL A 96 9.47 9.62 -2.31
N THR A 97 8.18 9.85 -2.51
CA THR A 97 7.48 9.61 -3.79
C THR A 97 6.79 10.90 -4.23
N PRO A 98 6.45 11.07 -5.51
CA PRO A 98 5.72 12.25 -5.96
C PRO A 98 4.46 12.48 -5.12
N PRO A 99 4.08 13.74 -4.84
CA PRO A 99 2.83 14.02 -4.15
C PRO A 99 1.64 13.64 -5.04
N TYR A 100 0.47 13.53 -4.41
CA TYR A 100 -0.78 13.53 -5.17
C TYR A 100 -1.01 14.91 -5.80
N PRO A 101 -1.51 14.96 -7.06
CA PRO A 101 -1.98 16.22 -7.62
C PRO A 101 -3.06 16.84 -6.72
N GLU A 102 -3.04 18.16 -6.60
CA GLU A 102 -4.05 18.88 -5.82
C GLU A 102 -5.46 18.56 -6.33
N GLY A 103 -6.41 18.39 -5.39
CA GLY A 103 -7.80 18.05 -5.70
C GLY A 103 -8.05 16.60 -6.13
N ASN A 104 -7.03 15.74 -6.15
CA ASN A 104 -7.19 14.33 -6.48
C ASN A 104 -7.57 13.49 -5.23
N ASN A 105 -8.57 12.62 -5.37
CA ASN A 105 -9.04 11.70 -4.33
C ASN A 105 -8.45 10.28 -4.47
N PHE A 106 -7.39 10.09 -5.26
CA PHE A 106 -6.67 8.82 -5.37
C PHE A 106 -6.27 8.33 -3.95
N PRO A 107 -6.42 7.04 -3.62
CA PRO A 107 -6.68 5.89 -4.50
C PRO A 107 -8.13 5.67 -4.96
N PHE A 108 -9.03 6.62 -4.68
CA PHE A 108 -10.45 6.52 -5.01
C PHE A 108 -10.90 7.41 -6.19
N SER A 109 -9.96 7.92 -6.97
CA SER A 109 -10.21 8.52 -8.28
C SER A 109 -9.04 8.22 -9.22
N LEU A 110 -9.35 7.87 -10.46
CA LEU A 110 -8.34 7.51 -11.45
C LEU A 110 -7.48 8.72 -11.84
N LEU A 111 -6.19 8.47 -12.03
CA LEU A 111 -5.25 9.44 -12.63
C LEU A 111 -5.28 9.40 -14.17
N CYS A 112 -6.00 8.44 -14.77
CA CYS A 112 -6.04 8.18 -16.21
C CYS A 112 -7.35 7.46 -16.63
N ILE A 113 -7.54 7.22 -17.93
CA ILE A 113 -8.60 6.33 -18.44
C ILE A 113 -8.32 4.91 -17.95
N TYR A 114 -9.35 4.20 -17.48
CA TYR A 114 -9.22 2.86 -16.91
C TYR A 114 -10.25 1.91 -17.51
N ASP A 115 -9.78 0.84 -18.12
CA ASP A 115 -10.54 -0.28 -18.67
C ASP A 115 -10.28 -1.60 -17.90
N GLY A 116 -9.59 -1.49 -16.76
CA GLY A 116 -9.20 -2.62 -15.93
C GLY A 116 -10.30 -3.16 -15.01
N LEU A 117 -9.91 -4.09 -14.15
CA LEU A 117 -10.81 -4.75 -13.20
C LEU A 117 -11.23 -3.82 -12.06
N VAL A 118 -12.53 -3.69 -11.85
CA VAL A 118 -13.10 -2.97 -10.70
C VAL A 118 -13.75 -3.91 -9.68
N VAL A 119 -13.89 -3.44 -8.44
CA VAL A 119 -14.63 -4.09 -7.36
C VAL A 119 -15.48 -3.05 -6.63
N ASP A 120 -16.77 -3.29 -6.48
CA ASP A 120 -17.64 -2.43 -5.68
C ASP A 120 -17.39 -2.61 -4.19
N ALA A 121 -17.56 -1.53 -3.42
CA ALA A 121 -17.48 -1.60 -1.97
C ALA A 121 -18.64 -2.43 -1.37
N PRO A 122 -18.38 -3.20 -0.29
CA PRO A 122 -17.12 -3.30 0.44
C PRO A 122 -16.04 -4.06 -0.34
N GLY A 123 -14.83 -3.51 -0.38
CA GLY A 123 -13.74 -4.01 -1.22
C GLY A 123 -12.36 -3.60 -0.76
N VAL A 124 -11.34 -4.33 -1.23
CA VAL A 124 -9.92 -4.07 -0.96
C VAL A 124 -9.16 -4.02 -2.28
N ASP A 125 -8.33 -2.99 -2.41
CA ASP A 125 -7.41 -2.80 -3.51
C ASP A 125 -5.98 -2.99 -3.02
N TYR A 126 -5.30 -3.98 -3.62
CA TYR A 126 -3.89 -4.30 -3.42
C TYR A 126 -3.04 -3.87 -4.62
N GLY A 127 -3.65 -3.34 -5.68
CA GLY A 127 -3.04 -3.13 -6.98
C GLY A 127 -2.13 -1.90 -7.04
N PHE A 128 -1.31 -1.68 -6.02
CA PHE A 128 -0.28 -0.64 -5.98
C PHE A 128 1.10 -1.27 -6.22
N GLU A 129 2.05 -0.46 -6.67
CA GLU A 129 3.46 -0.85 -6.72
C GLU A 129 3.98 -1.14 -5.32
N ILE A 130 4.82 -2.16 -5.20
CA ILE A 130 5.55 -2.44 -3.97
C ILE A 130 6.75 -1.50 -3.93
N THR A 131 6.78 -0.56 -2.99
CA THR A 131 7.94 0.32 -2.84
C THR A 131 9.08 -0.41 -2.13
N SER A 132 10.31 -0.04 -2.47
CA SER A 132 11.53 -0.65 -1.96
C SER A 132 12.41 0.41 -1.32
N ARG A 133 12.89 0.16 -0.10
CA ARG A 133 13.74 1.07 0.68
C ARG A 133 14.95 0.32 1.20
N ARG A 134 16.11 0.98 1.21
CA ARG A 134 17.33 0.48 1.86
C ARG A 134 17.87 1.58 2.73
N PHE A 135 18.07 1.27 4.01
CA PHE A 135 18.56 2.22 5.00
C PHE A 135 20.05 2.00 5.19
N GLY A 136 20.86 3.04 4.94
CA GLY A 136 22.32 2.98 5.02
C GLY A 136 22.87 3.15 6.43
N GLU A 137 22.05 3.61 7.37
CA GLU A 137 22.44 3.88 8.75
C GLU A 137 21.61 3.01 9.71
N PRO A 138 22.18 2.55 10.83
CA PRO A 138 21.42 1.88 11.86
C PRO A 138 20.52 2.88 12.60
N GLY A 139 19.35 2.43 13.06
CA GLY A 139 18.39 3.26 13.76
C GLY A 139 16.95 2.77 13.62
N VAL A 140 16.02 3.61 14.09
CA VAL A 140 14.59 3.41 13.88
C VAL A 140 14.13 4.34 12.78
N HIS A 141 13.62 3.77 11.70
CA HIS A 141 13.04 4.50 10.58
C HIS A 141 11.53 4.35 10.56
N THR A 142 10.84 5.39 10.11
CA THR A 142 9.38 5.43 10.03
C THR A 142 8.94 5.54 8.58
N ILE A 143 7.91 4.78 8.22
CA ILE A 143 7.28 4.85 6.90
C ILE A 143 5.79 5.12 7.11
N VAL A 144 5.25 6.08 6.36
CA VAL A 144 3.83 6.45 6.33
C VAL A 144 3.41 6.71 4.89
N TRP A 145 2.18 6.37 4.54
CA TRP A 145 1.57 6.72 3.26
C TRP A 145 0.41 7.70 3.47
N ARG A 146 0.44 8.84 2.77
CA ARG A 146 -0.63 9.84 2.78
C ARG A 146 -1.26 9.97 1.39
N ALA A 147 -2.58 9.83 1.33
CA ALA A 147 -3.36 9.99 0.12
C ALA A 147 -4.58 10.89 0.37
N GLY A 148 -4.44 12.18 0.03
CA GLY A 148 -5.44 13.20 0.35
C GLY A 148 -5.67 13.31 1.86
N VAL A 149 -6.90 13.06 2.29
CA VAL A 149 -7.31 13.08 3.71
C VAL A 149 -7.00 11.78 4.46
N LEU A 150 -6.49 10.75 3.76
CA LEU A 150 -6.18 9.45 4.32
C LEU A 150 -4.71 9.37 4.68
N GLU A 151 -4.44 8.76 5.83
CA GLU A 151 -3.11 8.43 6.32
C GLU A 151 -3.11 6.95 6.71
N SER A 152 -2.05 6.23 6.36
CA SER A 152 -1.88 4.84 6.76
C SER A 152 -1.51 4.73 8.24
N ASN A 153 -1.39 3.50 8.73
CA ASN A 153 -0.55 3.22 9.90
C ASN A 153 0.90 3.67 9.64
N THR A 154 1.65 3.90 10.72
CA THR A 154 3.11 4.03 10.68
C THR A 154 3.74 2.65 10.80
N ILE A 155 4.65 2.30 9.89
CA ILE A 155 5.56 1.17 10.10
C ILE A 155 6.84 1.72 10.73
N MET A 156 7.27 1.07 11.81
CA MET A 156 8.59 1.27 12.40
C MET A 156 9.52 0.16 11.93
N VAL A 157 10.61 0.54 11.28
CA VAL A 157 11.66 -0.34 10.80
C VAL A 157 12.90 -0.12 11.66
N ILE A 158 13.35 -1.16 12.35
CA ILE A 158 14.57 -1.15 13.15
C ILE A 158 15.70 -1.69 12.26
N VAL A 159 16.67 -0.85 11.94
CA VAL A 159 17.81 -1.16 11.08
C VAL A 159 19.06 -1.24 11.92
N GLY A 160 19.81 -2.34 11.82
CA GLY A 160 21.03 -2.54 12.60
C GLY A 160 20.75 -2.79 14.09
N GLY A 161 21.15 -3.97 14.55
CA GLY A 161 21.05 -4.43 15.93
C GLY A 161 22.10 -5.47 16.23
#